data_AF-A0A3C0XYR9-F1
#
_entry.id   AF-A0A3C0XYR9-F1
#
_cell.length_a   1.000
_cell.length_b   1.000
_cell.length_c   1.000
_cell.angle_alpha   90.00
_cell.angle_beta   90.00
_cell.angle_gamma   90.00
#
_symmetry.space_group_name_H-M   'P 1'
#
loop_
_entity.id
_entity.type
_entity.pdbx_description
1 polymer ?
#
loop_
_entity_poly.entity_id
_entity_poly.type
_entity_poly.pdbx_seq_one_letter_code
_entity_poly.pdbx_strand_id
1 'polypeptide(L)'
;FLINWLIAALFGMIAFTAVNISALIQVKKHLLRLLSGSIIPVWFFPDSVARVLSALPFVYIYQLPLSIYIGRGDRSEHIAQLGIQSVWLVILAAVFFLAQDRVTKKVMVQGG
;
A
#
# COMPACT_ATOMS: atom_id res chain seq x y z
N PHE A 1 4.51 -2.96 -7.52
CA PHE A 1 5.78 -2.45 -6.97
C PHE A 1 5.63 -1.06 -6.34
N LEU A 2 5.29 -0.01 -7.11
CA LEU A 2 5.29 1.39 -6.65
C LEU A 2 4.48 1.66 -5.38
N ILE A 3 3.25 1.13 -5.28
CA ILE A 3 2.43 1.26 -4.06
C ILE A 3 3.16 0.71 -2.83
N ASN A 4 3.78 -0.48 -2.92
CA ASN A 4 4.53 -1.06 -1.81
C ASN A 4 5.76 -0.20 -1.45
N TRP A 5 6.43 0.38 -2.46
CA TRP A 5 7.55 1.29 -2.23
C TRP A 5 7.10 2.56 -1.49
N LEU A 6 6.02 3.21 -1.93
CA LEU A 6 5.46 4.40 -1.28
C LEU A 6 5.03 4.13 0.16
N ILE A 7 4.34 3.01 0.41
CA ILE A 7 3.98 2.60 1.78
C ILE A 7 5.23 2.38 2.61
N ALA A 8 6.25 1.70 2.08
CA ALA A 8 7.51 1.50 2.82
C ALA A 8 8.21 2.81 3.13
N ALA A 9 8.24 3.76 2.18
CA ALA A 9 8.85 5.06 2.35
C ALA A 9 8.12 5.91 3.40
N LEU A 10 6.79 5.91 3.39
CA LEU A 10 5.95 6.56 4.41
C LEU A 10 6.19 5.98 5.81
N PHE A 11 6.26 4.65 5.93
CA PHE A 11 6.64 4.01 7.20
C PHE A 11 8.07 4.39 7.61
N GLY A 12 9.01 4.48 6.66
CA GLY A 12 10.37 4.95 6.92
C GLY A 12 10.42 6.39 7.48
N MET A 13 9.56 7.29 7.00
CA MET A 13 9.45 8.66 7.54
C MET A 13 8.96 8.68 8.99
N ILE A 14 8.04 7.78 9.36
CA ILE A 14 7.56 7.64 10.74
C ILE A 14 8.68 7.08 11.64
N ALA A 15 9.55 6.22 11.09
CA ALA A 15 10.64 5.60 11.86
C ALA A 15 11.57 6.62 12.52
N PHE A 16 11.78 7.79 11.91
CA PHE A 16 12.60 8.86 12.49
C PHE A 16 12.06 9.40 13.82
N THR A 17 10.74 9.27 14.06
CA THR A 17 10.11 9.66 15.33
C THR A 17 9.76 8.44 16.20
N ALA A 18 9.86 7.23 15.65
CA ALA A 18 9.49 6.01 16.35
C ALA A 18 10.64 5.51 17.23
N VAL A 19 10.30 5.04 18.44
CA VAL A 19 11.26 4.46 19.39
C VAL A 19 11.85 3.14 18.86
N ASN A 20 11.13 2.41 18.00
CA ASN A 20 11.58 1.11 17.48
C ASN A 20 11.18 0.90 16.00
N ILE A 21 12.17 0.98 15.11
CA ILE A 21 12.00 0.79 13.66
C ILE A 21 11.58 -0.65 13.29
N SER A 22 12.06 -1.65 14.02
CA SER A 22 11.76 -3.06 13.76
C SER A 22 10.28 -3.36 13.97
N ALA A 23 9.68 -2.81 15.03
CA ALA A 23 8.25 -2.94 15.28
C ALA A 23 7.43 -2.36 14.11
N LEU A 24 7.84 -1.20 13.60
CA LEU A 24 7.16 -0.52 12.50
C LEU A 24 7.23 -1.33 11.18
N ILE A 25 8.40 -1.92 10.88
CA ILE A 25 8.58 -2.83 9.74
C ILE A 25 7.66 -4.04 9.87
N GLN A 26 7.55 -4.62 11.08
CA GLN A 26 6.71 -5.79 11.33
C GLN A 26 5.22 -5.46 11.15
N VAL A 27 4.74 -4.32 11.68
CA VAL A 27 3.37 -3.86 11.48
C VAL A 27 3.05 -3.73 9.99
N LYS A 28 3.91 -3.07 9.21
CA LYS A 28 3.74 -2.96 7.75
C LYS A 28 3.61 -4.33 7.09
N LYS A 29 4.51 -5.25 7.45
CA LYS A 29 4.54 -6.61 6.88
C LYS A 29 3.24 -7.37 7.20
N HIS A 30 2.75 -7.28 8.42
CA HIS A 30 1.51 -7.94 8.82
C HIS A 30 0.28 -7.32 8.13
N LEU A 31 0.18 -5.99 8.07
CA LEU A 31 -0.88 -5.30 7.35
C LEU A 31 -0.92 -5.71 5.87
N LEU A 32 0.23 -5.70 5.21
CA LEU A 32 0.32 -6.08 3.80
C LEU A 32 -0.09 -7.54 3.61
N ARG A 33 0.43 -8.48 4.42
CA ARG A 33 0.07 -9.90 4.30
C ARG A 33 -1.42 -10.15 4.50
N LEU A 34 -2.03 -9.46 5.48
CA LEU A 34 -3.44 -9.63 5.83
C LEU A 34 -4.37 -9.04 4.76
N LEU A 35 -4.09 -7.83 4.28
CA LEU A 35 -5.03 -7.05 3.46
C LEU A 35 -4.82 -7.22 1.94
N SER A 36 -3.70 -7.80 1.50
CA SER A 36 -3.36 -7.90 0.07
C SER A 36 -3.94 -9.12 -0.64
N GLY A 37 -4.59 -10.04 0.08
CA GLY A 37 -5.01 -11.33 -0.48
C GLY A 37 -3.88 -12.35 -0.67
N SER A 38 -2.69 -12.08 -0.11
CA SER A 38 -1.52 -12.95 -0.30
C SER A 38 -1.55 -14.28 0.46
N ILE A 39 -2.29 -14.36 1.58
CA ILE A 39 -2.46 -15.60 2.36
C ILE A 39 -3.73 -16.31 1.89
N ILE A 40 -4.85 -15.58 1.91
CA ILE A 40 -6.16 -16.05 1.44
C ILE A 40 -6.61 -15.05 0.38
N PRO A 41 -6.83 -15.49 -0.87
CA PRO A 41 -7.30 -14.61 -1.92
C PRO A 41 -8.61 -13.90 -1.55
N VAL A 42 -8.76 -12.64 -1.96
CA VAL A 42 -9.87 -11.77 -1.53
C VAL A 42 -11.24 -12.34 -1.93
N TRP A 43 -11.32 -13.08 -3.04
CA TRP A 43 -12.56 -13.71 -3.52
C TRP A 43 -13.07 -14.88 -2.66
N PHE A 44 -12.32 -15.32 -1.64
CA PHE A 44 -12.81 -16.29 -0.65
C PHE A 44 -13.56 -15.64 0.51
N PHE A 45 -13.50 -14.32 0.65
CA PHE A 45 -14.19 -13.59 1.70
C PHE A 45 -15.63 -13.26 1.30
N PRO A 46 -16.54 -13.01 2.29
CA PRO A 46 -17.87 -12.49 2.01
C PRO A 46 -17.82 -11.18 1.23
N ASP A 47 -18.84 -10.94 0.38
CA ASP A 47 -18.88 -9.80 -0.55
C ASP A 47 -18.67 -8.43 0.09
N SER A 48 -19.09 -8.25 1.34
CA SER A 48 -18.87 -7.01 2.10
C SER A 48 -17.39 -6.77 2.38
N VAL A 49 -16.70 -7.79 2.88
CA VAL A 49 -15.27 -7.75 3.20
C VAL A 49 -14.45 -7.66 1.93
N ALA A 50 -14.79 -8.45 0.91
CA ALA A 50 -14.11 -8.43 -0.37
C ALA A 50 -14.17 -7.03 -1.02
N ARG A 51 -15.32 -6.35 -0.97
CA ARG A 51 -15.47 -4.98 -1.45
C ARG A 51 -14.59 -3.99 -0.71
N VAL A 52 -14.56 -4.06 0.63
CA VAL A 52 -13.71 -3.17 1.44
C VAL A 52 -12.24 -3.39 1.11
N LEU A 53 -11.78 -4.65 1.09
CA LEU A 53 -10.38 -4.96 0.76
C LEU A 53 -10.01 -4.50 -0.66
N SER A 54 -10.92 -4.70 -1.63
CA SER A 54 -10.69 -4.31 -3.03
C SER A 54 -10.69 -2.80 -3.24
N ALA A 55 -11.22 -2.01 -2.32
CA ALA A 55 -11.13 -0.56 -2.34
C ALA A 55 -9.81 -0.03 -1.76
N LEU A 56 -9.09 -0.84 -0.98
CA LEU A 56 -7.83 -0.48 -0.33
C LEU A 56 -6.62 -0.69 -1.27
N PRO A 57 -5.49 0.01 -1.04
CA PRO A 57 -4.34 -0.07 -1.93
C PRO A 57 -3.62 -1.43 -1.90
N PHE A 58 -3.88 -2.28 -0.90
CA PHE A 58 -3.09 -3.48 -0.61
C PHE A 58 -3.30 -4.60 -1.64
N VAL A 59 -4.53 -4.76 -2.15
CA VAL A 59 -4.90 -5.79 -3.14
C VAL A 59 -4.11 -5.62 -4.43
N TYR A 60 -3.79 -4.37 -4.81
CA TYR A 60 -3.01 -4.06 -6.00
C TYR A 60 -1.51 -4.40 -5.90
N ILE A 61 -1.04 -4.79 -4.71
CA ILE A 61 0.34 -5.23 -4.50
C ILE A 61 0.52 -6.70 -4.90
N TYR A 62 -0.50 -7.54 -4.69
CA TYR A 62 -0.41 -8.99 -4.86
C TYR A 62 -1.58 -9.60 -5.62
N GLN A 63 -2.82 -9.39 -5.15
CA GLN A 63 -3.99 -10.05 -5.69
C GLN A 63 -4.30 -9.70 -7.16
N LEU A 64 -4.28 -8.41 -7.53
CA LEU A 64 -4.53 -7.97 -8.90
C LEU A 64 -3.49 -8.51 -9.90
N PRO A 65 -2.16 -8.34 -9.69
CA PRO A 65 -1.19 -8.89 -10.64
C PRO A 65 -1.28 -10.41 -10.73
N LEU A 66 -1.56 -11.11 -9.62
CA LEU A 66 -1.77 -12.54 -9.64
C LEU A 66 -3.01 -12.93 -10.46
N SER A 67 -4.14 -12.22 -10.30
CA SER A 67 -5.36 -12.52 -11.06
C SER A 67 -5.19 -12.28 -12.55
N ILE A 68 -4.47 -11.22 -12.94
CA ILE A 68 -4.10 -10.97 -14.34
C ILE A 68 -3.21 -12.12 -14.85
N TYR A 69 -2.19 -12.50 -14.09
CA TYR A 69 -1.23 -13.54 -14.49
C TYR A 69 -1.88 -14.91 -14.72
N ILE A 70 -2.83 -15.29 -13.86
CA ILE A 70 -3.55 -16.57 -13.99
C ILE A 70 -4.80 -16.48 -14.88
N GLY A 71 -5.08 -15.32 -15.49
CA GLY A 71 -6.25 -15.11 -16.35
C GLY A 71 -7.60 -15.18 -15.62
N ARG A 72 -7.65 -14.82 -14.33
CA ARG A 72 -8.87 -14.84 -13.52
C ARG A 72 -9.51 -13.45 -13.45
N GLY A 73 -10.78 -13.37 -13.85
CA GLY A 73 -11.58 -12.14 -13.87
C GLY A 73 -11.74 -11.58 -15.28
N ASP A 74 -12.69 -10.67 -15.45
CA ASP A 74 -12.95 -10.09 -16.77
C ASP A 74 -11.96 -8.97 -17.10
N ARG A 75 -11.70 -8.77 -18.39
CA ARG A 75 -10.78 -7.72 -18.87
C ARG A 75 -11.27 -6.34 -18.47
N SER A 76 -12.58 -6.10 -18.48
CA SER A 76 -13.16 -4.82 -18.05
C SER A 76 -12.91 -4.54 -16.57
N GLU A 77 -13.03 -5.57 -15.72
CA GLU A 77 -12.75 -5.49 -14.29
C GLU A 77 -11.28 -5.18 -14.02
N HIS A 78 -10.35 -5.83 -14.74
CA HIS A 78 -8.93 -5.55 -14.61
C HIS A 78 -8.60 -4.10 -14.98
N ILE A 79 -9.21 -3.56 -16.04
CA ILE A 79 -9.03 -2.15 -16.43
C ILE A 79 -9.55 -1.22 -15.34
N ALA A 80 -10.73 -1.50 -14.78
CA ALA A 80 -11.29 -0.71 -13.68
C ALA A 80 -10.37 -0.74 -12.44
N GLN A 81 -9.87 -1.92 -12.07
CA GLN A 81 -8.96 -2.09 -10.93
C GLN A 81 -7.61 -1.40 -11.16
N LEU A 82 -7.08 -1.41 -12.38
CA LEU A 82 -5.90 -0.62 -12.75
C LEU A 82 -6.14 0.89 -12.62
N GLY A 83 -7.35 1.35 -12.93
CA GLY A 83 -7.76 2.74 -12.70
C GLY A 83 -7.71 3.12 -11.22
N ILE A 84 -8.30 2.29 -10.35
CA ILE A 84 -8.27 2.52 -8.90
C ILE A 84 -6.83 2.42 -8.35
N GLN A 85 -6.02 1.50 -8.87
CA GLN A 85 -4.59 1.40 -8.54
C GLN A 85 -3.84 2.70 -8.85
N SER A 86 -4.09 3.31 -10.02
CA SER A 86 -3.51 4.60 -10.40
C SER A 86 -3.94 5.74 -9.48
N VAL A 87 -5.22 5.76 -9.05
CA VAL A 87 -5.71 6.74 -8.07
C VAL A 87 -4.94 6.61 -6.75
N TRP A 88 -4.77 5.39 -6.24
CA TRP A 88 -3.99 5.15 -5.02
C TRP A 88 -2.51 5.52 -5.17
N LEU A 89 -1.93 5.29 -6.35
CA LEU A 89 -0.56 5.70 -6.63
C LEU A 89 -0.39 7.22 -6.48
N VAL A 90 -1.31 8.01 -7.04
CA VAL A 90 -1.31 9.48 -6.92
C VAL A 90 -1.52 9.92 -5.48
N ILE A 91 -2.50 9.36 -4.78
CA ILE A 91 -2.79 9.69 -3.38
C ILE A 91 -1.57 9.42 -2.50
N LEU A 92 -0.98 8.23 -2.59
CA LEU A 92 0.18 7.85 -1.78
C LEU A 92 1.41 8.69 -2.13
N ALA A 93 1.62 9.02 -3.41
CA ALA A 93 2.70 9.90 -3.83
C ALA A 93 2.54 11.31 -3.27
N ALA A 94 1.33 11.88 -3.33
CA ALA A 94 1.03 13.19 -2.75
C ALA A 94 1.29 13.20 -1.24
N VAL A 95 0.80 12.18 -0.51
CA VAL A 95 1.05 12.04 0.93
C VAL A 95 2.55 11.93 1.22
N PHE A 96 3.30 11.16 0.42
CA PHE A 96 4.74 11.02 0.54
C PHE A 96 5.48 12.36 0.38
N PHE A 97 5.21 13.11 -0.70
CA PHE A 97 5.86 14.40 -0.92
C PHE A 97 5.52 15.43 0.18
N LEU A 98 4.27 15.46 0.65
CA LEU A 98 3.85 16.32 1.76
C LEU A 98 4.51 15.94 3.10
N ALA A 99 4.72 14.65 3.34
CA ALA A 99 5.43 14.17 4.52
C ALA A 99 6.94 14.47 4.42
N GLN A 100 7.53 14.28 3.24
CA GLN A 100 8.95 14.55 2.99
C GLN A 100 9.32 16.00 3.29
N ASP A 101 8.56 16.97 2.77
CA ASP A 101 8.83 18.39 3.00
C ASP A 101 8.87 18.73 4.51
N ARG A 102 7.95 18.15 5.30
CA ARG A 102 7.90 18.35 6.75
C ARG A 102 9.06 17.70 7.48
N VAL A 103 9.41 16.46 7.14
CA VAL A 103 10.51 15.73 7.79
C VAL A 103 11.85 16.39 7.48
N THR A 104 12.12 16.74 6.22
CA THR A 104 13.40 17.36 5.83
C THR A 104 13.61 18.71 6.52
N LYS A 105 12.56 19.55 6.65
CA LYS A 105 12.62 20.80 7.41
C LYS A 105 12.98 20.57 8.88
N LYS A 106 12.42 19.54 9.51
CA LYS A 106 12.69 19.19 10.91
C LYS A 106 14.11 18.68 11.13
N VAL A 107 14.63 17.87 10.19
CA VAL A 107 15.99 17.31 10.27
C VAL A 107 17.05 18.38 10.07
N MET A 108 16.89 19.32 9.12
CA MET A 108 17.85 20.43 8.95
C MET A 108 17.98 21.30 10.22
N VAL A 109 16.88 21.53 10.95
CA VAL A 109 16.91 22.33 12.20
C VAL A 109 17.68 21.62 13.33
N GLN A 110 17.81 20.29 13.29
CA GLN A 110 18.56 19.52 14.30
C GLN A 110 19.97 19.10 13.86
N GLY A 111 20.29 19.24 12.57
CA GLY A 111 21.56 18.81 11.98
C GLY A 111 22.65 19.88 11.87
N GLY A 112 22.28 21.17 11.77
CA GLY A 112 23.21 22.24 11.42
C GLY A 112 23.55 22.24 9.94
#